data_AF-A0A928D3L1-F1
#
_entry.id   AF-A0A928D3L1-F1
#
_cell.length_a   1.000
_cell.length_b   1.000
_cell.length_c   1.000
_cell.angle_alpha   90.00
_cell.angle_beta   90.00
_cell.angle_gamma   90.00
#
_symmetry.space_group_name_H-M   'P 1'
#
loop_
_entity.id
_entity.type
_entity.pdbx_description
1 polymer ?
#
loop_
_entity_poly.entity_id
_entity_poly.type
_entity_poly.pdbx_seq_one_letter_code
_entity_poly.pdbx_strand_id
1 'polypeptide(L)'
;MKLTDDVARALQNCVDGLGSIAEMSRRTGVRIELISRYLDRQCRSINQDTWGQLYPLLKPYLNGQSVNGNQPKIIGRPARIHHDLVSLTSDEKILLDAFCALSSEQQKRFLAEILERAESEVAAQRSKM
;
A
#
# COMPACT_ATOMS: atom_id res chain seq x y z
N MET A 1 -13.13 -13.69 -2.74
CA MET A 1 -14.07 -13.41 -1.63
C MET A 1 -15.23 -12.54 -2.13
N LYS A 2 -16.50 -12.80 -1.77
CA LYS A 2 -17.65 -11.94 -2.14
C LYS A 2 -17.70 -10.71 -1.24
N LEU A 3 -17.89 -9.51 -1.80
CA LEU A 3 -18.07 -8.32 -0.96
C LEU A 3 -19.47 -8.34 -0.32
N THR A 4 -19.55 -8.82 0.92
CA THR A 4 -20.81 -8.81 1.69
C THR A 4 -21.00 -7.49 2.43
N ASP A 5 -22.23 -7.22 2.87
CA ASP A 5 -22.55 -6.02 3.65
C ASP A 5 -21.73 -5.89 4.94
N ASP A 6 -21.44 -7.02 5.59
CA ASP A 6 -20.63 -7.03 6.81
C ASP A 6 -19.17 -6.69 6.53
N VAL A 7 -18.62 -7.15 5.40
CA VAL A 7 -17.27 -6.78 4.98
C VAL A 7 -17.20 -5.31 4.60
N ALA A 8 -18.20 -4.78 3.87
CA ALA A 8 -18.26 -3.36 3.54
C ALA A 8 -18.38 -2.48 4.80
N ARG A 9 -19.20 -2.89 5.77
CA ARG A 9 -19.33 -2.20 7.06
C ARG A 9 -18.03 -2.24 7.87
N ALA A 10 -17.37 -3.39 7.91
CA ALA A 10 -16.07 -3.52 8.57
C ALA A 10 -15.00 -2.67 7.88
N LEU A 11 -15.02 -2.58 6.55
CA LEU A 11 -14.14 -1.73 5.75
C LEU A 11 -14.32 -0.25 6.12
N GLN A 12 -15.57 0.22 6.15
CA GLN A 12 -15.89 1.59 6.54
C GLN A 12 -15.45 1.90 7.97
N ASN A 13 -15.80 1.05 8.93
CA ASN A 13 -15.42 1.24 10.33
C ASN A 13 -13.89 1.22 10.53
N CYS A 14 -13.17 0.44 9.73
CA CYS A 14 -11.72 0.40 9.73
C CYS A 14 -11.11 1.70 9.18
N VAL A 15 -11.67 2.25 8.11
CA VAL A 15 -11.26 3.54 7.56
C VAL A 15 -11.49 4.65 8.58
N ASP A 16 -12.66 4.66 9.21
CA ASP A 16 -13.03 5.66 10.23
C ASP A 16 -12.10 5.56 11.45
N GLY A 17 -11.81 4.34 11.91
CA GLY A 17 -10.89 4.09 13.02
C GLY A 17 -9.42 4.44 12.72
N LEU A 18 -9.04 4.48 11.44
CA LEU A 18 -7.72 4.94 10.98
C LEU A 18 -7.68 6.43 10.61
N GLY A 19 -8.84 7.07 10.47
CA GLY A 19 -9.02 8.47 10.11
C GLY A 19 -8.94 8.78 8.61
N SER A 20 -8.46 7.87 7.75
CA SER A 20 -8.49 8.08 6.29
C SER A 20 -8.27 6.80 5.49
N ILE A 21 -8.77 6.79 4.24
CA ILE A 21 -8.50 5.73 3.25
C ILE A 21 -6.99 5.65 2.95
N ALA A 22 -6.30 6.81 2.94
CA ALA A 22 -4.86 6.87 2.70
C ALA A 22 -4.06 6.12 3.79
N GLU A 23 -4.48 6.20 5.05
CA GLU A 23 -3.84 5.46 6.14
C GLU A 23 -4.09 3.94 6.02
N MET A 24 -5.30 3.55 5.62
CA MET A 24 -5.60 2.15 5.34
C MET A 24 -4.77 1.61 4.17
N SER A 25 -4.63 2.39 3.10
CA SER A 25 -3.79 2.07 1.95
C SER A 25 -2.32 1.88 2.37
N ARG A 26 -1.78 2.78 3.21
CA ARG A 26 -0.41 2.63 3.74
C ARG A 26 -0.18 1.37 4.57
N ARG A 27 -1.19 0.93 5.32
CA ARG A 27 -1.08 -0.24 6.22
C ARG A 27 -1.29 -1.58 5.51
N THR A 28 -2.14 -1.60 4.49
CA THR A 28 -2.50 -2.83 3.76
C THR A 28 -1.75 -2.96 2.44
N GLY A 29 -1.27 -1.84 1.92
CA GLY A 29 -0.68 -1.71 0.60
C GLY A 29 -1.70 -1.71 -0.55
N VAL A 30 -2.99 -1.76 -0.25
CA VAL A 30 -4.04 -1.71 -1.27
C VAL A 30 -4.17 -0.30 -1.81
N ARG A 31 -4.27 -0.16 -3.12
CA ARG A 31 -4.46 1.14 -3.80
C ARG A 31 -5.70 1.88 -3.29
N ILE A 32 -5.58 3.19 -3.10
CA ILE A 32 -6.67 4.05 -2.61
C ILE A 32 -7.91 3.90 -3.49
N GLU A 33 -7.75 3.90 -4.82
CA GLU A 33 -8.85 3.79 -5.78
C GLU A 33 -9.55 2.43 -5.71
N LEU A 34 -8.82 1.38 -5.30
CA LEU A 34 -9.39 0.06 -5.13
C LEU A 34 -10.18 -0.02 -3.81
N ILE A 35 -9.65 0.58 -2.74
CA ILE A 35 -10.38 0.70 -1.46
C ILE A 35 -11.65 1.54 -1.65
N SER A 36 -11.57 2.69 -2.32
CA SER A 36 -12.75 3.52 -2.63
C SER A 36 -13.81 2.75 -3.40
N ARG A 37 -13.41 2.00 -4.45
CA ARG A 37 -14.35 1.15 -5.21
C ARG A 37 -15.02 0.08 -4.36
N TYR A 38 -14.36 -0.44 -3.32
CA TYR A 38 -14.98 -1.38 -2.37
C TYR A 38 -15.97 -0.68 -1.44
N LEU A 39 -15.63 0.52 -0.93
CA LEU A 39 -16.53 1.33 -0.09
C LEU A 39 -17.80 1.75 -0.87
N ASP A 40 -17.61 2.17 -2.12
CA ASP A 40 -18.68 2.58 -3.03
C ASP A 40 -19.45 1.39 -3.62
N ARG A 41 -19.10 0.15 -3.22
CA ARG A 41 -19.73 -1.10 -3.67
C ARG A 41 -19.70 -1.30 -5.19
N GLN A 42 -18.75 -0.68 -5.87
CA GLN A 42 -18.57 -0.83 -7.32
C GLN A 42 -17.99 -2.20 -7.70
N CYS A 43 -17.40 -2.93 -6.75
CA CYS A 43 -16.93 -4.29 -6.95
C CYS A 43 -17.82 -5.30 -6.21
N ARG A 44 -18.16 -6.41 -6.87
CA ARG A 44 -18.94 -7.51 -6.26
C ARG A 44 -18.08 -8.51 -5.48
N SER A 45 -16.76 -8.46 -5.67
CA SER A 45 -15.81 -9.40 -5.07
C SER A 45 -14.44 -8.76 -4.85
N ILE A 46 -13.75 -9.22 -3.82
CA ILE A 46 -12.35 -8.93 -3.53
C ILE A 46 -11.54 -10.16 -3.96
N ASN A 47 -10.44 -9.96 -4.69
CA ASN A 47 -9.53 -11.04 -5.06
C ASN A 47 -8.88 -11.65 -3.79
N GLN A 48 -8.27 -12.83 -3.90
CA GLN A 48 -7.73 -13.51 -2.72
C GLN A 48 -6.52 -12.80 -2.12
N ASP A 49 -5.65 -12.22 -2.95
CA ASP A 49 -4.41 -11.56 -2.51
C ASP A 49 -4.70 -10.25 -1.75
N THR A 50 -5.55 -9.39 -2.32
CA THR A 50 -6.05 -8.17 -1.69
C THR A 50 -6.85 -8.50 -0.44
N TRP A 51 -7.63 -9.60 -0.43
CA TRP A 51 -8.28 -10.04 0.80
C TRP A 51 -7.26 -10.44 1.88
N GLY A 52 -6.19 -11.14 1.53
CA GLY A 52 -5.09 -11.47 2.45
C GLY A 52 -4.40 -10.24 3.05
N GLN A 53 -4.31 -9.15 2.28
CA GLN A 53 -3.78 -7.86 2.75
C GLN A 53 -4.74 -7.10 3.66
N LEU A 54 -6.04 -7.10 3.32
CA LEU A 54 -7.07 -6.37 4.08
C LEU A 54 -7.48 -7.11 5.36
N TYR A 55 -7.55 -8.43 5.33
CA TYR A 55 -8.14 -9.24 6.40
C TYR A 55 -7.50 -9.05 7.78
N PRO A 56 -6.16 -9.02 7.95
CA PRO A 56 -5.54 -8.81 9.26
C PRO A 56 -6.00 -7.51 9.93
N LEU A 57 -6.20 -6.46 9.11
CA LEU A 57 -6.64 -5.14 9.56
C LEU A 57 -8.15 -5.09 9.80
N LEU A 58 -8.94 -5.84 9.01
CA LEU A 58 -10.40 -5.91 9.12
C LEU A 58 -10.91 -6.87 10.20
N LYS A 59 -10.12 -7.87 10.58
CA LYS A 59 -10.49 -8.90 11.56
C LYS A 59 -11.12 -8.35 12.86
N PRO A 60 -10.60 -7.27 13.48
CA PRO A 60 -11.21 -6.68 14.68
C PRO A 60 -12.62 -6.11 14.41
N TYR A 61 -12.87 -5.62 13.20
CA TYR A 61 -14.12 -4.97 12.81
C TYR A 61 -15.18 -5.96 12.28
N LEU A 62 -14.76 -7.15 11.83
CA LEU A 62 -15.67 -8.20 11.34
C LEU A 62 -16.42 -8.92 12.47
N ASN A 63 -15.79 -9.09 13.63
CA ASN A 63 -16.35 -9.90 14.73
C ASN A 63 -17.25 -9.11 15.69
N GLY A 64 -17.66 -7.89 15.34
CA GLY A 64 -18.60 -7.11 16.14
C GLY A 64 -18.09 -6.72 17.55
N GLN A 65 -16.80 -6.91 17.86
CA GLN A 65 -16.20 -6.43 19.11
C GLN A 65 -15.96 -4.91 19.08
N SER A 66 -16.97 -4.15 18.65
CA SER A 66 -17.10 -2.75 19.05
C SER A 66 -17.74 -2.75 20.43
N VAL A 67 -16.95 -3.13 21.43
CA VAL A 67 -17.37 -3.06 22.82
C VAL A 67 -17.32 -1.58 23.19
N ASN A 68 -18.47 -0.90 23.14
CA ASN A 68 -18.70 0.41 23.77
C ASN A 68 -17.99 1.62 23.13
N GLY A 69 -18.23 1.91 21.84
CA GLY A 69 -17.93 3.23 21.25
C GLY A 69 -16.44 3.58 21.10
N ASN A 70 -15.53 2.74 21.60
CA ASN A 70 -14.11 2.81 21.34
C ASN A 70 -13.80 1.88 20.16
N GLN A 71 -13.73 2.44 18.95
CA GLN A 71 -13.18 1.74 17.79
C GLN A 71 -11.82 1.15 18.18
N PRO A 72 -11.50 -0.12 17.82
CA PRO A 72 -10.22 -0.72 18.17
C PRO A 72 -9.10 0.15 17.60
N LYS A 73 -8.38 0.85 18.49
CA LYS A 73 -7.19 1.61 18.12
C LYS A 73 -6.17 0.58 17.66
N ILE A 74 -5.85 0.57 16.38
CA ILE A 74 -4.78 -0.29 15.86
C ILE A 74 -3.45 0.31 16.35
N ILE A 75 -2.99 -0.17 17.51
CA ILE A 75 -1.76 0.24 18.18
C ILE A 75 -0.57 -0.48 17.55
N GLY A 76 0.32 0.30 16.96
CA GLY A 76 1.59 -0.15 16.38
C GLY A 76 2.12 0.92 15.43
N ARG A 77 3.46 1.07 15.34
CA ARG A 77 4.03 1.90 14.27
C ARG A 77 3.61 1.27 12.93
N PRO A 78 2.97 2.01 12.02
CA PRO A 78 2.70 1.45 10.70
C PRO A 78 4.05 1.05 10.11
N ALA A 79 4.19 -0.21 9.70
CA ALA A 79 5.18 -0.52 8.67
C ALA A 79 4.80 0.40 7.51
N ARG A 80 5.57 1.46 7.29
CA ARG A 80 5.26 2.46 6.26
C ARG A 80 5.53 1.79 4.94
N ILE A 81 4.56 1.07 4.42
CA ILE A 81 4.62 0.55 3.07
C ILE A 81 4.21 1.72 2.19
N HIS A 82 5.18 2.39 1.58
CA HIS A 82 4.89 3.38 0.55
C HIS A 82 4.07 2.66 -0.53
N HIS A 83 2.95 3.22 -0.96
CA HIS A 83 2.04 2.56 -1.90
C HIS A 83 2.75 2.10 -3.20
N ASP A 84 3.77 2.84 -3.65
CA ASP A 84 4.62 2.47 -4.78
C ASP A 84 5.46 1.21 -4.53
N LEU A 85 5.84 0.94 -3.27
CA LEU A 85 6.57 -0.28 -2.89
C LEU A 85 5.66 -1.53 -2.90
N VAL A 86 4.34 -1.34 -2.86
CA VAL A 86 3.36 -2.44 -2.89
C VAL A 86 3.08 -2.87 -4.33
N SER A 87 3.17 -1.93 -5.27
CA SER A 87 2.99 -2.21 -6.70
C SER A 87 4.27 -2.65 -7.42
N LEU A 88 5.36 -2.93 -6.69
CA LEU A 88 6.55 -3.49 -7.31
C LEU A 88 6.23 -4.89 -7.85
N THR A 89 6.52 -5.09 -9.13
CA THR A 89 6.64 -6.39 -9.76
C THR A 89 7.67 -7.25 -9.02
N SER A 90 7.65 -8.57 -9.25
CA SER A 90 8.63 -9.48 -8.63
C SER A 90 10.07 -9.04 -8.93
N ASP A 91 10.32 -8.60 -10.16
CA ASP A 91 11.66 -8.17 -10.59
C ASP A 91 12.08 -6.88 -9.87
N GLU A 92 11.18 -5.91 -9.75
CA GLU A 92 11.46 -4.67 -9.01
C GLU A 92 11.74 -4.91 -7.52
N LYS A 93 11.08 -5.91 -6.91
CA LYS A 93 11.38 -6.33 -5.54
C LYS A 93 12.76 -6.98 -5.42
N ILE A 94 13.11 -7.87 -6.35
CA ILE A 94 14.43 -8.51 -6.40
C ILE A 94 15.53 -7.47 -6.56
N LEU A 95 15.32 -6.48 -7.44
CA LEU A 95 16.27 -5.39 -7.64
C LEU A 95 16.43 -4.52 -6.38
N LEU A 96 15.34 -4.22 -5.68
CA LEU A 96 15.39 -3.47 -4.44
C LEU A 96 16.11 -4.25 -3.33
N ASP A 97 15.84 -5.55 -3.20
CA ASP A 97 16.52 -6.42 -2.24
C ASP A 97 18.03 -6.51 -2.54
N ALA A 98 18.40 -6.68 -3.81
CA ALA A 98 19.79 -6.69 -4.25
C ALA A 98 20.50 -5.35 -3.96
N PHE A 99 19.82 -4.23 -4.19
CA PHE A 99 20.33 -2.90 -3.86
C PHE A 99 20.53 -2.72 -2.34
N CYS A 100 19.56 -3.14 -1.53
CA CYS A 100 19.64 -3.09 -0.08
C CYS A 100 20.76 -3.97 0.49
N ALA A 101 21.14 -5.04 -0.20
CA ALA A 101 22.27 -5.89 0.19
C ALA A 101 23.65 -5.26 -0.04
N LEU A 102 23.74 -4.16 -0.80
CA LEU A 102 24.98 -3.43 -1.02
C LEU A 102 25.40 -2.63 0.21
N SER A 103 26.70 -2.36 0.36
CA SER A 103 27.18 -1.42 1.39
C SER A 103 26.71 0.00 1.10
N SER A 104 26.63 0.86 2.14
CA SER A 104 26.17 2.24 1.98
C SER A 104 26.99 3.04 0.96
N GLU A 105 28.29 2.76 0.82
CA GLU A 105 29.14 3.42 -0.18
C GLU A 105 28.82 2.95 -1.60
N GLN A 106 28.53 1.65 -1.78
CA GLN A 106 28.12 1.11 -3.08
C GLN A 106 26.73 1.62 -3.48
N GLN A 107 25.80 1.72 -2.53
CA GLN A 107 24.46 2.29 -2.77
C GLN A 107 24.55 3.74 -3.25
N LYS A 108 25.37 4.57 -2.57
CA LYS A 108 25.58 5.99 -2.97
C LYS A 108 26.16 6.10 -4.38
N ARG A 109 27.17 5.28 -4.71
CA ARG A 109 27.78 5.27 -6.05
C ARG A 109 26.76 4.90 -7.12
N PHE A 110 26.01 3.82 -6.88
CA PHE A 110 24.98 3.37 -7.81
C PHE A 110 23.88 4.42 -8.05
N LEU A 111 23.43 5.10 -6.99
CA LEU A 111 22.47 6.19 -7.12
C LEU A 111 23.03 7.39 -7.89
N ALA A 112 24.30 7.75 -7.68
CA ALA A 112 24.95 8.81 -8.43
C ALA A 112 25.04 8.49 -9.93
N GLU A 113 25.39 7.25 -10.28
CA GLU A 113 25.43 6.79 -11.68
C GLU A 113 24.04 6.84 -12.34
N ILE A 114 22.98 6.47 -11.62
CA ILE A 114 21.61 6.57 -12.13
C ILE A 114 21.23 8.03 -12.41
N LEU A 115 21.55 8.94 -11.48
CA LEU A 115 21.24 10.36 -11.63
C LEU A 115 21.97 10.97 -12.83
N GLU A 116 23.26 10.69 -13.00
CA GLU A 116 24.05 11.19 -14.13
C GLU A 116 23.48 10.73 -15.48
N ARG A 117 23.07 9.45 -15.57
CA ARG A 117 22.44 8.91 -16.77
C ARG A 117 21.09 9.56 -17.07
N ALA A 118 20.27 9.75 -16.04
CA ALA A 118 18.96 10.40 -16.19
C ALA A 118 19.11 11.86 -16.64
N GLU A 119 20.05 12.61 -16.06
CA GLU A 119 20.36 13.99 -16.48
C GLU A 119 20.82 14.05 -17.94
N SER A 120 21.71 13.13 -18.33
CA SER A 120 22.20 13.02 -19.70
C SER A 120 21.08 12.71 -20.70
N GLU A 121 20.15 11.82 -20.33
CA GLU A 121 19.00 11.47 -21.16
C GLU A 121 18.05 12.66 -21.33
N VAL A 122 17.71 13.36 -20.24
CA VAL A 122 16.84 14.55 -20.28
C VAL A 122 17.48 15.66 -21.13
N ALA A 123 18.79 15.87 -20.99
CA ALA A 123 19.52 16.85 -21.81
C ALA A 123 19.47 16.48 -23.31
N ALA A 124 19.67 15.20 -23.64
CA ALA A 124 19.58 14.71 -25.02
C ALA A 124 18.17 14.83 -25.60
N GLN A 125 17.12 14.61 -24.79
CA GLN A 125 15.73 14.80 -25.22
C GLN A 125 15.43 16.28 -25.47
N ARG A 126 15.89 17.19 -24.61
CA ARG A 126 15.73 18.64 -24.78
C ARG A 126 16.45 19.18 -26.01
N SER A 127 17.60 18.64 -26.37
CA SER A 127 18.33 19.02 -27.58
C SER A 127 17.67 18.56 -28.89
N LYS A 128 16.71 17.62 -28.82
CA LYS A 128 15.97 17.09 -29.98
C LYS A 128 14.61 17.78 -30.18
N MET A 129 14.17 18.60 -29.23
CA MET A 129 12.98 19.46 -29.33
C MET A 129 13.37 20.84 -29.84
#